data_AF-A0A7C3RT13-F1
#
_entry.id   AF-A0A7C3RT13-F1
#
_cell.length_a   1.000
_cell.length_b   1.000
_cell.length_c   1.000
_cell.angle_alpha   90.00
_cell.angle_beta   90.00
_cell.angle_gamma   90.00
#
_symmetry.space_group_name_H-M   'P 1'
#
loop_
_entity.id
_entity.type
_entity.pdbx_description
1 polymer ?
#
loop_
_entity_poly.entity_id
_entity_poly.type
_entity_poly.pdbx_seq_one_letter_code
_entity_poly.pdbx_strand_id
1 'polypeptide(L)'
;MRIKNNSEFLTLFLIFLFALPLFARTIEVGRNKEVGDLKKAIEIAKDGDIIKVYSGKYYGNIIVDKSITLEGIGYPVIQGEKKGDAITVEKGECVIRGVVIRGGGFELRKEDSGLKLKGDRNIIENNIFEDTLFGIYLYKSKQNRIVNNRFYGRTYLPSPDRGNGIHLYDTTDNIVEDNSIENYGDGIYFDHADKNIIRRNFLTGLRYGIHFMFSKNNTFEDNISVKNIAGAVLMYGKGNIFRRNVLAECKGFRGFGLLYVEFEDSIGEDNWVINNTVGVYVDNSWRNVLKNNTIAENVIGFFLKASSEDNEFYLNNIVRNIVQVQTERTGSNNRWFKDGKGNYWSDYLGFDLNGDGVGDIPHRLTSYFAFMMENYPTLSLYFYSPSVNALELSLKAFPIFDIPAQEDPHPLMDMAKCDRTPIEKISKKENKGGLFSLLLSFALTIFGLSLTFYWSKK
;
A
#
# COMPACT_ATOMS: atom_id res chain seq x y z
N MET A 1 -61.50 -34.08 -17.99
CA MET A 1 -60.33 -33.68 -17.20
C MET A 1 -59.09 -34.01 -18.05
N ARG A 2 -58.50 -32.99 -18.69
CA ARG A 2 -57.43 -33.15 -19.70
C ARG A 2 -56.09 -33.41 -19.01
N ILE A 3 -55.47 -34.54 -19.35
CA ILE A 3 -54.07 -34.85 -19.06
C ILE A 3 -53.21 -33.89 -19.90
N LYS A 4 -52.43 -33.02 -19.25
CA LYS A 4 -51.41 -32.17 -19.88
C LYS A 4 -50.10 -32.31 -19.10
N ASN A 5 -49.02 -32.39 -19.88
CA ASN A 5 -47.61 -32.18 -19.51
C ASN A 5 -46.86 -33.35 -18.81
N ASN A 6 -46.62 -34.43 -19.55
CA ASN A 6 -45.55 -35.40 -19.24
C ASN A 6 -44.21 -35.09 -19.94
N SER A 7 -44.14 -34.08 -20.82
CA SER A 7 -42.91 -33.76 -21.56
C SER A 7 -41.91 -32.94 -20.75
N GLU A 8 -42.36 -32.00 -19.90
CA GLU A 8 -41.49 -31.15 -19.09
C GLU A 8 -40.79 -31.93 -17.96
N PHE A 9 -41.48 -32.93 -17.39
CA PHE A 9 -40.89 -33.82 -16.38
C PHE A 9 -39.81 -34.74 -16.96
N LEU A 10 -39.98 -35.17 -18.21
CA LEU A 10 -38.98 -35.98 -18.91
C LEU A 10 -37.73 -35.17 -19.24
N THR A 11 -37.87 -33.89 -19.60
CA THR A 11 -36.73 -32.98 -19.86
C THR A 11 -35.96 -32.64 -18.59
N LEU A 12 -36.65 -32.41 -17.46
CA LEU A 12 -35.97 -32.17 -16.17
C LEU A 12 -35.24 -33.42 -15.65
N PHE A 13 -35.80 -34.61 -15.87
CA PHE A 13 -35.20 -35.89 -15.49
C PHE A 13 -34.00 -36.25 -16.39
N LEU A 14 -34.03 -35.87 -17.68
CA LEU A 14 -32.89 -36.01 -18.62
C LEU A 14 -31.72 -35.07 -18.29
N ILE A 15 -31.99 -33.86 -17.78
CA ILE A 15 -30.93 -32.94 -17.30
C ILE A 15 -30.24 -33.52 -16.05
N PHE A 16 -30.97 -34.23 -15.19
CA PHE A 16 -30.39 -34.91 -14.02
C PHE A 16 -29.65 -36.21 -14.37
N LEU A 17 -30.05 -36.93 -15.43
CA LEU A 17 -29.36 -38.15 -15.88
C LEU A 17 -28.05 -37.89 -16.65
N PHE A 18 -27.83 -36.68 -17.16
CA PHE A 18 -26.57 -36.28 -17.82
C PHE A 18 -25.66 -35.40 -16.97
N ALA A 19 -26.03 -35.07 -15.73
CA ALA A 19 -25.11 -34.54 -14.73
C ALA A 19 -24.23 -35.69 -14.21
N LEU A 20 -23.37 -36.23 -15.08
CA LEU A 20 -22.26 -37.04 -14.62
C LEU A 20 -21.49 -36.20 -13.59
N PRO A 21 -21.22 -36.71 -12.39
CA PRO A 21 -20.34 -36.02 -11.46
C PRO A 21 -19.01 -35.79 -12.19
N LEU A 22 -18.68 -34.52 -12.45
CA LEU A 22 -17.34 -34.12 -12.85
C LEU A 22 -16.44 -34.41 -11.65
N PHE A 23 -15.96 -35.65 -11.56
CA PHE A 23 -14.95 -36.01 -10.60
C PHE A 23 -13.64 -35.34 -11.05
N ALA A 24 -13.25 -34.29 -10.33
CA ALA A 24 -11.92 -33.72 -10.42
C ALA A 24 -10.90 -34.84 -10.13
N ARG A 25 -10.11 -35.22 -11.13
CA ARG A 25 -9.05 -36.21 -10.98
C ARG A 25 -7.90 -35.56 -10.21
N THR A 26 -7.29 -36.32 -9.31
CA THR A 26 -6.00 -35.94 -8.71
C THR A 26 -4.86 -36.62 -9.47
N ILE A 27 -3.92 -35.83 -9.98
CA ILE A 27 -2.69 -36.28 -10.64
C ILE A 27 -1.53 -36.01 -9.69
N GLU A 28 -0.78 -37.05 -9.32
CA GLU A 28 0.39 -36.91 -8.45
C GLU A 28 1.69 -36.77 -9.26
N VAL A 29 2.44 -35.70 -8.99
CA VAL A 29 3.68 -35.37 -9.68
C VAL A 29 4.87 -35.46 -8.72
N GLY A 30 5.92 -36.17 -9.13
CA GLY A 30 7.18 -36.26 -8.39
C GLY A 30 7.91 -37.59 -8.54
N ARG A 31 9.02 -37.73 -7.81
CA ARG A 31 9.80 -38.97 -7.81
C ARG A 31 8.94 -40.12 -7.27
N ASN A 32 8.82 -41.19 -8.04
CA ASN A 32 7.98 -42.36 -7.73
C ASN A 32 6.47 -42.05 -7.62
N LYS A 33 5.99 -41.02 -8.32
CA LYS A 33 4.56 -40.71 -8.46
C LYS A 33 4.05 -41.08 -9.86
N GLU A 34 2.75 -40.87 -10.09
CA GLU A 34 2.09 -41.17 -11.36
C GLU A 34 2.81 -40.51 -12.55
N VAL A 35 3.19 -39.24 -12.38
CA VAL A 35 3.89 -38.46 -13.40
C VAL A 35 5.18 -37.90 -12.82
N GLY A 36 6.31 -38.10 -13.51
CA GLY A 36 7.61 -37.56 -13.07
C GLY A 36 7.84 -36.09 -13.43
N ASP A 37 7.07 -35.56 -14.38
CA ASP A 37 7.24 -34.24 -14.98
C ASP A 37 5.97 -33.38 -14.88
N LEU A 38 6.14 -32.09 -14.56
CA LEU A 38 5.03 -31.18 -14.35
C LEU A 38 4.32 -30.79 -15.66
N LYS A 39 5.07 -30.58 -16.75
CA LYS A 39 4.47 -30.20 -18.05
C LYS A 39 3.56 -31.32 -18.56
N LYS A 40 4.05 -32.56 -18.48
CA LYS A 40 3.26 -33.74 -18.85
C LYS A 40 2.00 -33.89 -17.99
N ALA A 41 2.06 -33.58 -16.70
CA ALA A 41 0.90 -33.61 -15.83
C ALA A 41 -0.17 -32.58 -16.25
N ILE A 42 0.25 -31.37 -16.63
CA ILE A 42 -0.65 -30.33 -17.14
C ILE A 42 -1.24 -30.72 -18.51
N GLU A 43 -0.46 -31.38 -19.37
CA GLU A 43 -0.92 -31.86 -20.68
C GLU A 43 -2.08 -32.85 -20.56
N ILE A 44 -1.98 -33.83 -19.64
CA ILE A 44 -3.01 -34.87 -19.46
C ILE A 44 -4.17 -34.44 -18.56
N ALA A 45 -4.02 -33.35 -17.81
CA ALA A 45 -5.07 -32.82 -16.95
C ALA A 45 -6.25 -32.31 -17.77
N LYS A 46 -7.42 -32.28 -17.14
CA LYS A 46 -8.65 -31.67 -17.64
C LYS A 46 -9.07 -30.51 -16.75
N ASP A 47 -9.94 -29.64 -17.26
CA ASP A 47 -10.56 -28.60 -16.46
C ASP A 47 -11.20 -29.21 -15.19
N GLY A 48 -10.91 -28.63 -14.04
CA GLY A 48 -11.33 -29.08 -12.72
C GLY A 48 -10.34 -30.00 -12.00
N ASP A 49 -9.32 -30.56 -12.69
CA ASP A 49 -8.38 -31.49 -12.07
C ASP A 49 -7.43 -30.81 -11.06
N ILE A 50 -6.91 -31.63 -10.14
CA ILE A 50 -5.92 -31.24 -9.13
C ILE A 50 -4.58 -31.91 -9.46
N ILE A 51 -3.53 -31.11 -9.63
CA ILE A 51 -2.16 -31.56 -9.79
C ILE A 51 -1.42 -31.37 -8.47
N LYS A 52 -1.17 -32.47 -7.74
CA LYS A 52 -0.37 -32.46 -6.51
C LYS A 52 1.10 -32.64 -6.84
N VAL A 53 1.88 -31.58 -6.67
CA VAL A 53 3.32 -31.56 -6.97
C VAL A 53 4.10 -31.79 -5.70
N TYR A 54 4.74 -32.95 -5.56
CA TYR A 54 5.55 -33.27 -4.39
C TYR A 54 6.94 -32.63 -4.47
N SER A 55 7.54 -32.37 -3.31
CA SER A 55 8.86 -31.76 -3.14
C SER A 55 9.88 -32.28 -4.15
N GLY A 56 10.54 -31.37 -4.85
CA GLY A 56 11.45 -31.66 -5.95
C GLY A 56 11.73 -30.38 -6.74
N LYS A 57 12.53 -30.49 -7.80
CA LYS A 57 12.80 -29.39 -8.71
C LYS A 57 12.33 -29.75 -10.11
N TYR A 58 11.43 -28.94 -10.66
CA TYR A 58 10.79 -29.13 -11.95
C TYR A 58 11.27 -28.02 -12.87
N TYR A 59 11.81 -28.38 -14.04
CA TYR A 59 12.50 -27.44 -14.91
C TYR A 59 11.67 -27.08 -16.13
N GLY A 60 11.89 -25.86 -16.61
CA GLY A 60 11.32 -25.34 -17.84
C GLY A 60 10.16 -24.39 -17.59
N ASN A 61 9.89 -23.57 -18.59
CA ASN A 61 8.77 -22.63 -18.54
C ASN A 61 7.44 -23.38 -18.66
N ILE A 62 6.51 -23.13 -17.74
CA ILE A 62 5.23 -23.82 -17.60
C ILE A 62 4.11 -22.99 -18.20
N ILE A 63 3.23 -23.61 -18.99
CA ILE A 63 2.01 -22.97 -19.49
C ILE A 63 0.83 -23.72 -18.88
N VAL A 64 -0.04 -23.00 -18.17
CA VAL A 64 -1.30 -23.48 -17.61
C VAL A 64 -2.44 -22.96 -18.49
N ASP A 65 -2.88 -23.80 -19.41
CA ASP A 65 -3.90 -23.53 -20.43
C ASP A 65 -5.28 -24.11 -20.08
N LYS A 66 -5.41 -24.69 -18.88
CA LYS A 66 -6.61 -25.35 -18.33
C LYS A 66 -6.95 -24.78 -16.96
N SER A 67 -8.22 -24.89 -16.58
CA SER A 67 -8.72 -24.43 -15.27
C SER A 67 -8.42 -25.50 -14.22
N ILE A 68 -7.24 -25.47 -13.60
CA ILE A 68 -6.75 -26.54 -12.72
C ILE A 68 -6.28 -26.01 -11.36
N THR A 69 -6.18 -26.90 -10.38
CA THR A 69 -5.47 -26.62 -9.11
C THR A 69 -4.08 -27.24 -9.16
N LEU A 70 -3.03 -26.42 -9.10
CA LEU A 70 -1.65 -26.83 -8.87
C LEU A 70 -1.31 -26.66 -7.38
N GLU A 71 -1.14 -27.76 -6.67
CA GLU A 71 -0.91 -27.80 -5.22
C GLU A 71 0.47 -28.40 -4.91
N GLY A 72 1.36 -27.58 -4.37
CA GLY A 72 2.68 -28.02 -3.92
C GLY A 72 2.65 -28.67 -2.53
N ILE A 73 3.21 -29.86 -2.41
CA ILE A 73 3.41 -30.59 -1.16
C ILE A 73 4.88 -30.50 -0.76
N GLY A 74 5.15 -29.71 0.29
CA GLY A 74 6.51 -29.45 0.76
C GLY A 74 7.30 -28.45 -0.09
N TYR A 75 6.61 -27.46 -0.70
CA TYR A 75 7.22 -26.37 -1.48
C TYR A 75 8.17 -26.84 -2.60
N PRO A 76 7.68 -27.63 -3.58
CA PRO A 76 8.47 -27.95 -4.75
C PRO A 76 8.90 -26.68 -5.51
N VAL A 77 10.07 -26.75 -6.14
CA VAL A 77 10.64 -25.64 -6.91
C VAL A 77 10.27 -25.80 -8.38
N ILE A 78 9.53 -24.85 -8.91
CA ILE A 78 9.32 -24.65 -10.35
C ILE A 78 10.41 -23.69 -10.83
N GLN A 79 11.37 -24.23 -11.57
CA GLN A 79 12.54 -23.54 -12.08
C GLN A 79 12.34 -23.20 -13.56
N GLY A 80 12.02 -21.93 -13.83
CA GLY A 80 12.04 -21.35 -15.17
C GLY A 80 13.47 -21.29 -15.74
N GLU A 81 13.53 -21.00 -17.03
CA GLU A 81 14.76 -21.08 -17.85
C GLU A 81 15.62 -19.81 -17.80
N LYS A 82 15.29 -18.86 -16.91
CA LYS A 82 15.89 -17.51 -16.86
C LYS A 82 15.71 -16.72 -18.16
N LYS A 83 14.65 -17.05 -18.90
CA LYS A 83 14.23 -16.40 -20.14
C LYS A 83 12.71 -16.49 -20.25
N GLY A 84 12.02 -15.38 -20.53
CA GLY A 84 10.57 -15.36 -20.53
C GLY A 84 9.96 -15.58 -19.14
N ASP A 85 8.70 -15.99 -19.14
CA ASP A 85 7.95 -16.29 -17.92
C ASP A 85 8.24 -17.71 -17.41
N ALA A 86 8.44 -17.86 -16.09
CA ALA A 86 8.60 -19.19 -15.50
C ALA A 86 7.27 -19.97 -15.49
N ILE A 87 6.16 -19.28 -15.23
CA ILE A 87 4.79 -19.81 -15.35
C ILE A 87 3.91 -18.80 -16.08
N THR A 88 3.15 -19.25 -17.07
CA THR A 88 2.11 -18.47 -17.74
C THR A 88 0.76 -19.13 -17.50
N VAL A 89 -0.17 -18.40 -16.87
CA VAL A 89 -1.55 -18.84 -16.64
C VAL A 89 -2.45 -18.16 -17.66
N GLU A 90 -2.87 -18.92 -18.67
CA GLU A 90 -3.66 -18.41 -19.80
C GLU A 90 -5.17 -18.45 -19.54
N LYS A 91 -5.63 -19.43 -18.76
CA LYS A 91 -7.05 -19.57 -18.39
C LYS A 91 -7.35 -19.05 -16.99
N GLY A 92 -8.64 -18.81 -16.77
CA GLY A 92 -9.18 -18.42 -15.48
C GLY A 92 -9.42 -19.62 -14.55
N GLU A 93 -9.90 -19.34 -13.35
CA GLU A 93 -10.35 -20.34 -12.36
C GLU A 93 -9.27 -21.36 -11.97
N CYS A 94 -8.00 -20.99 -12.13
CA CYS A 94 -6.86 -21.76 -11.66
C CYS A 94 -6.56 -21.44 -10.20
N VAL A 95 -6.04 -22.44 -9.49
CA VAL A 95 -5.46 -22.27 -8.16
C VAL A 95 -4.00 -22.69 -8.22
N ILE A 96 -3.07 -21.83 -7.84
CA ILE A 96 -1.65 -22.19 -7.72
C ILE A 96 -1.21 -21.90 -6.30
N ARG A 97 -0.77 -22.94 -5.59
CA ARG A 97 -0.41 -22.81 -4.19
C ARG A 97 0.71 -23.71 -3.71
N GLY A 98 1.41 -23.25 -2.67
CA GLY A 98 2.40 -24.05 -1.94
C GLY A 98 3.64 -24.39 -2.77
N VAL A 99 4.00 -23.57 -3.76
CA VAL A 99 5.18 -23.79 -4.60
C VAL A 99 6.21 -22.67 -4.47
N VAL A 100 7.46 -22.99 -4.81
CA VAL A 100 8.54 -22.01 -4.99
C VAL A 100 8.72 -21.76 -6.48
N ILE A 101 8.59 -20.51 -6.93
CA ILE A 101 8.72 -20.12 -8.34
C ILE A 101 10.02 -19.33 -8.49
N ARG A 102 10.91 -19.80 -9.37
CA ARG A 102 12.22 -19.19 -9.62
C ARG A 102 12.58 -19.11 -11.08
N GLY A 103 13.46 -18.17 -11.42
CA GLY A 103 14.13 -18.14 -12.73
C GLY A 103 13.24 -17.64 -13.87
N GLY A 104 12.42 -16.61 -13.62
CA GLY A 104 11.92 -15.75 -14.70
C GLY A 104 13.09 -15.02 -15.38
N GLY A 105 12.90 -14.51 -16.59
CA GLY A 105 13.93 -13.80 -17.33
C GLY A 105 14.34 -12.44 -16.75
N PHE A 106 15.01 -11.64 -17.57
CA PHE A 106 15.66 -10.36 -17.20
C PHE A 106 15.21 -9.19 -18.08
N GLU A 107 14.35 -9.41 -19.08
CA GLU A 107 13.97 -8.38 -20.03
C GLU A 107 12.74 -7.60 -19.54
N LEU A 108 12.95 -6.38 -19.01
CA LEU A 108 11.88 -5.47 -18.58
C LEU A 108 10.85 -5.20 -19.68
N ARG A 109 11.31 -5.00 -20.93
CA ARG A 109 10.43 -4.70 -22.08
C ARG A 109 9.57 -5.88 -22.54
N LYS A 110 10.00 -7.11 -22.23
CA LYS A 110 9.21 -8.32 -22.49
C LYS A 110 8.42 -8.77 -21.27
N GLU A 111 8.58 -8.04 -20.17
CA GLU A 111 7.82 -8.24 -18.94
C GLU A 111 8.03 -9.64 -18.36
N ASP A 112 9.27 -10.14 -18.43
CA ASP A 112 9.64 -11.47 -17.96
C ASP A 112 9.24 -11.68 -16.49
N SER A 113 8.43 -12.68 -16.21
CA SER A 113 7.80 -12.86 -14.89
C SER A 113 8.13 -14.20 -14.24
N GLY A 114 8.02 -14.26 -12.91
CA GLY A 114 7.87 -15.53 -12.20
C GLY A 114 6.54 -16.18 -12.59
N LEU A 115 5.46 -15.40 -12.54
CA LEU A 115 4.14 -15.82 -12.97
C LEU A 115 3.45 -14.71 -13.75
N LYS A 116 3.14 -14.96 -15.03
CA LYS A 116 2.29 -14.10 -15.86
C LYS A 116 0.84 -14.60 -15.82
N LEU A 117 -0.07 -13.76 -15.34
CA LEU A 117 -1.47 -14.10 -15.10
C LEU A 117 -2.40 -13.36 -16.09
N LYS A 118 -2.89 -14.08 -17.09
CA LYS A 118 -3.78 -13.55 -18.14
C LYS A 118 -5.25 -13.91 -17.92
N GLY A 119 -5.53 -14.99 -17.20
CA GLY A 119 -6.89 -15.42 -16.91
C GLY A 119 -7.56 -14.69 -15.74
N ASP A 120 -8.88 -14.84 -15.64
CA ASP A 120 -9.72 -14.25 -14.60
C ASP A 120 -10.00 -15.21 -13.44
N ARG A 121 -10.40 -14.69 -12.27
CA ARG A 121 -10.88 -15.51 -11.13
C ARG A 121 -9.88 -16.56 -10.65
N ASN A 122 -8.58 -16.31 -10.84
CA ASN A 122 -7.52 -17.19 -10.35
C ASN A 122 -7.21 -16.91 -8.88
N ILE A 123 -6.69 -17.92 -8.19
CA ILE A 123 -6.19 -17.81 -6.82
C ILE A 123 -4.71 -18.21 -6.81
N ILE A 124 -3.83 -17.25 -6.53
CA ILE A 124 -2.40 -17.49 -6.37
C ILE A 124 -2.10 -17.29 -4.88
N GLU A 125 -1.91 -18.39 -4.15
CA GLU A 125 -1.81 -18.34 -2.70
C GLU A 125 -0.67 -19.15 -2.08
N ASN A 126 -0.09 -18.68 -0.99
CA ASN A 126 0.93 -19.43 -0.22
C ASN A 126 2.16 -19.85 -1.06
N ASN A 127 2.56 -19.04 -2.04
CA ASN A 127 3.75 -19.31 -2.87
C ASN A 127 4.95 -18.47 -2.44
N ILE A 128 6.12 -18.89 -2.86
CA ILE A 128 7.38 -18.19 -2.65
C ILE A 128 7.97 -17.83 -4.02
N PHE A 129 8.19 -16.54 -4.27
CA PHE A 129 8.81 -16.01 -5.49
C PHE A 129 10.22 -15.55 -5.18
N GLU A 130 11.20 -16.11 -5.88
CA GLU A 130 12.61 -15.73 -5.74
C GLU A 130 13.28 -15.64 -7.10
N ASP A 131 14.27 -14.75 -7.24
CA ASP A 131 15.04 -14.59 -8.48
C ASP A 131 14.15 -14.39 -9.72
N THR A 132 13.13 -13.53 -9.59
CA THR A 132 12.20 -13.14 -10.65
C THR A 132 12.27 -11.64 -10.88
N LEU A 133 12.13 -11.19 -12.13
CA LEU A 133 12.12 -9.76 -12.48
C LEU A 133 10.78 -9.14 -12.08
N PHE A 134 9.68 -9.65 -12.63
CA PHE A 134 8.35 -9.44 -12.06
C PHE A 134 7.97 -10.67 -11.25
N GLY A 135 7.57 -10.53 -9.98
CA GLY A 135 7.11 -11.67 -9.19
C GLY A 135 5.85 -12.28 -9.81
N ILE A 136 4.76 -11.50 -9.77
CA ILE A 136 3.53 -11.76 -10.52
C ILE A 136 3.22 -10.56 -11.41
N TYR A 137 2.93 -10.81 -12.68
CA TYR A 137 2.44 -9.81 -13.61
C TYR A 137 1.03 -10.19 -14.06
N LEU A 138 0.04 -9.39 -13.65
CA LEU A 138 -1.34 -9.49 -14.10
C LEU A 138 -1.50 -8.68 -15.37
N TYR A 139 -1.96 -9.31 -16.44
CA TYR A 139 -2.12 -8.70 -17.74
C TYR A 139 -3.58 -8.84 -18.19
N LYS A 140 -4.31 -7.72 -18.31
CA LYS A 140 -5.66 -7.70 -18.89
C LYS A 140 -6.62 -8.69 -18.26
N SER A 141 -6.57 -8.81 -16.93
CA SER A 141 -7.31 -9.81 -16.18
C SER A 141 -8.06 -9.22 -14.98
N LYS A 142 -9.07 -9.94 -14.50
CA LYS A 142 -9.95 -9.47 -13.42
C LYS A 142 -10.30 -10.53 -12.39
N GLN A 143 -10.74 -10.06 -11.23
CA GLN A 143 -11.26 -10.89 -10.15
C GLN A 143 -10.27 -11.93 -9.61
N ASN A 144 -8.97 -11.70 -9.81
CA ASN A 144 -7.91 -12.57 -9.30
C ASN A 144 -7.63 -12.27 -7.83
N ARG A 145 -7.16 -13.29 -7.11
CA ARG A 145 -6.77 -13.20 -5.69
C ARG A 145 -5.32 -13.60 -5.54
N ILE A 146 -4.50 -12.65 -5.09
CA ILE A 146 -3.08 -12.85 -4.80
C ILE A 146 -2.92 -12.79 -3.28
N VAL A 147 -2.79 -13.96 -2.63
CA VAL A 147 -2.99 -14.10 -1.19
C VAL A 147 -1.81 -14.76 -0.49
N ASN A 148 -1.28 -14.16 0.58
CA ASN A 148 -0.29 -14.81 1.44
C ASN A 148 0.95 -15.36 0.71
N ASN A 149 1.40 -14.68 -0.34
CA ASN A 149 2.64 -15.02 -1.05
C ASN A 149 3.82 -14.23 -0.47
N ARG A 150 5.02 -14.79 -0.62
CA ARG A 150 6.29 -14.17 -0.21
C ARG A 150 7.15 -13.91 -1.43
N PHE A 151 7.67 -12.70 -1.54
CA PHE A 151 8.45 -12.25 -2.69
C PHE A 151 9.81 -11.73 -2.22
N TYR A 152 10.88 -12.27 -2.82
CA TYR A 152 12.26 -11.87 -2.57
C TYR A 152 12.92 -11.40 -3.87
N GLY A 153 13.20 -10.10 -3.95
CA GLY A 153 13.77 -9.48 -5.13
C GLY A 153 15.27 -9.76 -5.32
N ARG A 154 15.79 -9.38 -6.49
CA ARG A 154 17.18 -9.61 -6.91
C ARG A 154 18.13 -8.59 -6.28
N THR A 155 18.54 -8.82 -5.04
CA THR A 155 19.41 -7.90 -4.29
C THR A 155 20.78 -7.66 -4.93
N TYR A 156 21.23 -8.57 -5.80
CA TYR A 156 22.47 -8.44 -6.59
C TYR A 156 22.36 -7.43 -7.75
N LEU A 157 21.15 -6.94 -8.07
CA LEU A 157 20.93 -5.87 -9.05
C LEU A 157 20.75 -4.52 -8.32
N PRO A 158 21.04 -3.39 -8.96
CA PRO A 158 20.64 -2.08 -8.43
C PRO A 158 19.11 -1.95 -8.42
N SER A 159 18.57 -1.19 -7.47
CA SER A 159 17.12 -1.09 -7.22
C SER A 159 16.25 -0.86 -8.47
N PRO A 160 16.58 0.05 -9.43
CA PRO A 160 15.78 0.25 -10.64
C PRO A 160 15.65 -0.98 -11.55
N ASP A 161 16.60 -1.90 -11.50
CA ASP A 161 16.68 -3.06 -12.39
C ASP A 161 16.06 -4.32 -11.78
N ARG A 162 15.51 -4.21 -10.55
CA ARG A 162 14.92 -5.35 -9.81
C ARG A 162 13.49 -5.68 -10.20
N GLY A 163 12.88 -4.92 -11.12
CA GLY A 163 11.48 -5.08 -11.52
C GLY A 163 10.49 -4.92 -10.35
N ASN A 164 9.28 -5.46 -10.48
CA ASN A 164 8.21 -5.26 -9.49
C ASN A 164 7.79 -6.57 -8.82
N GLY A 165 7.41 -6.52 -7.54
CA GLY A 165 6.88 -7.70 -6.85
C GLY A 165 5.57 -8.18 -7.47
N ILE A 166 4.57 -7.30 -7.49
CA ILE A 166 3.27 -7.52 -8.15
C ILE A 166 3.02 -6.36 -9.11
N HIS A 167 2.74 -6.66 -10.38
CA HIS A 167 2.44 -5.69 -11.42
C HIS A 167 0.99 -5.89 -11.90
N LEU A 168 0.17 -4.85 -11.82
CA LEU A 168 -1.21 -4.81 -12.30
C LEU A 168 -1.28 -3.94 -13.56
N TYR A 169 -1.44 -4.57 -14.73
CA TYR A 169 -1.53 -3.87 -16.01
C TYR A 169 -2.89 -4.10 -16.67
N ASP A 170 -3.66 -3.02 -16.86
CA ASP A 170 -4.99 -3.02 -17.49
C ASP A 170 -5.94 -4.03 -16.82
N THR A 171 -6.06 -3.96 -15.49
CA THR A 171 -6.76 -4.98 -14.68
C THR A 171 -7.84 -4.38 -13.78
N THR A 172 -8.84 -5.18 -13.40
CA THR A 172 -9.94 -4.69 -12.55
C THR A 172 -10.41 -5.70 -11.50
N ASP A 173 -10.91 -5.20 -10.37
CA ASP A 173 -11.60 -5.99 -9.35
C ASP A 173 -10.74 -7.13 -8.74
N ASN A 174 -9.42 -6.96 -8.68
CA ASN A 174 -8.51 -7.93 -8.06
C ASN A 174 -8.31 -7.67 -6.56
N ILE A 175 -7.94 -8.71 -5.82
CA ILE A 175 -7.58 -8.63 -4.40
C ILE A 175 -6.13 -9.04 -4.24
N VAL A 176 -5.31 -8.14 -3.69
CA VAL A 176 -3.93 -8.41 -3.27
C VAL A 176 -3.88 -8.30 -1.76
N GLU A 177 -3.82 -9.43 -1.07
CA GLU A 177 -3.94 -9.46 0.39
C GLU A 177 -2.91 -10.34 1.10
N ASP A 178 -2.49 -9.88 2.28
CA ASP A 178 -1.62 -10.63 3.19
C ASP A 178 -0.25 -11.05 2.58
N ASN A 179 0.23 -10.37 1.53
CA ASN A 179 1.52 -10.68 0.90
C ASN A 179 2.70 -9.96 1.59
N SER A 180 3.88 -10.58 1.55
CA SER A 180 5.14 -9.97 2.00
C SER A 180 6.06 -9.77 0.80
N ILE A 181 6.39 -8.52 0.48
CA ILE A 181 7.24 -8.16 -0.67
C ILE A 181 8.49 -7.44 -0.17
N GLU A 182 9.64 -8.03 -0.48
CA GLU A 182 10.93 -7.56 -0.01
C GLU A 182 11.95 -7.39 -1.15
N ASN A 183 12.68 -6.28 -1.14
CA ASN A 183 13.85 -6.01 -1.97
C ASN A 183 13.63 -6.06 -3.51
N TYR A 184 12.42 -5.79 -3.99
CA TYR A 184 12.14 -5.48 -5.39
C TYR A 184 12.47 -4.02 -5.74
N GLY A 185 12.32 -3.65 -7.02
CA GLY A 185 12.28 -2.28 -7.47
C GLY A 185 11.04 -1.63 -6.88
N ASP A 186 9.85 -1.96 -7.40
CA ASP A 186 8.60 -1.53 -6.77
C ASP A 186 7.86 -2.72 -6.14
N GLY A 187 7.15 -2.50 -5.04
CA GLY A 187 6.41 -3.56 -4.35
C GLY A 187 5.18 -3.99 -5.13
N ILE A 188 4.18 -3.11 -5.14
CA ILE A 188 2.94 -3.28 -5.89
C ILE A 188 2.82 -2.11 -6.86
N TYR A 189 2.83 -2.42 -8.15
CA TYR A 189 2.79 -1.45 -9.24
C TYR A 189 1.46 -1.51 -9.98
N PHE A 190 0.89 -0.34 -10.29
CA PHE A 190 -0.36 -0.19 -11.06
C PHE A 190 -0.11 0.59 -12.34
N ASP A 191 -0.75 0.14 -13.41
CA ASP A 191 -0.87 0.86 -14.67
C ASP A 191 -2.25 0.53 -15.28
N HIS A 192 -3.14 1.53 -15.32
CA HIS A 192 -4.53 1.37 -15.76
C HIS A 192 -5.26 0.24 -15.01
N ALA A 193 -5.14 0.19 -13.68
CA ALA A 193 -5.68 -0.87 -12.84
C ALA A 193 -6.72 -0.34 -11.84
N ASP A 194 -7.99 -0.65 -12.09
CA ASP A 194 -9.13 -0.03 -11.40
C ASP A 194 -9.82 -0.96 -10.39
N LYS A 195 -10.45 -0.38 -9.36
CA LYS A 195 -11.35 -1.13 -8.43
C LYS A 195 -10.69 -2.31 -7.71
N ASN A 196 -9.37 -2.29 -7.55
CA ASN A 196 -8.63 -3.33 -6.84
C ASN A 196 -8.61 -3.03 -5.34
N ILE A 197 -8.51 -4.09 -4.54
CA ILE A 197 -8.37 -4.03 -3.09
C ILE A 197 -6.98 -4.53 -2.71
N ILE A 198 -6.17 -3.64 -2.14
CA ILE A 198 -4.82 -3.92 -1.66
C ILE A 198 -4.84 -3.83 -0.14
N ARG A 199 -4.65 -4.97 0.54
CA ARG A 199 -4.78 -4.97 1.99
C ARG A 199 -3.85 -5.86 2.77
N ARG A 200 -3.45 -5.40 3.96
CA ARG A 200 -2.63 -6.19 4.90
C ARG A 200 -1.33 -6.71 4.27
N ASN A 201 -0.79 -6.01 3.27
CA ASN A 201 0.49 -6.37 2.67
C ASN A 201 1.64 -5.72 3.46
N PHE A 202 2.76 -6.42 3.56
CA PHE A 202 4.00 -5.95 4.16
C PHE A 202 5.05 -5.70 3.07
N LEU A 203 5.50 -4.44 2.95
CA LEU A 203 6.29 -3.93 1.83
C LEU A 203 7.57 -3.27 2.38
N THR A 204 8.75 -3.86 2.12
CA THR A 204 10.02 -3.37 2.72
C THR A 204 11.24 -3.48 1.81
N GLY A 205 12.18 -2.54 1.95
CA GLY A 205 13.43 -2.53 1.17
C GLY A 205 13.23 -2.24 -0.33
N LEU A 206 12.16 -1.56 -0.68
CA LEU A 206 11.73 -1.27 -2.04
C LEU A 206 12.16 0.15 -2.46
N ARG A 207 12.19 0.41 -3.77
CA ARG A 207 12.16 1.79 -4.29
C ARG A 207 10.84 2.42 -3.87
N TYR A 208 9.73 1.91 -4.37
CA TYR A 208 8.40 2.36 -3.99
C TYR A 208 7.60 1.19 -3.42
N GLY A 209 7.03 1.36 -2.22
CA GLY A 209 6.15 0.34 -1.65
C GLY A 209 4.94 0.10 -2.53
N ILE A 210 4.17 1.16 -2.74
CA ILE A 210 3.08 1.23 -3.71
C ILE A 210 3.45 2.26 -4.76
N HIS A 211 3.41 1.87 -6.03
CA HIS A 211 3.62 2.76 -7.17
C HIS A 211 2.39 2.72 -8.06
N PHE A 212 1.73 3.86 -8.23
CA PHE A 212 0.41 3.92 -8.81
C PHE A 212 0.36 4.89 -9.98
N MET A 213 -0.06 4.41 -11.15
CA MET A 213 -0.19 5.18 -12.38
C MET A 213 -1.58 4.98 -13.02
N PHE A 214 -2.21 6.08 -13.43
CA PHE A 214 -3.39 6.10 -14.31
C PHE A 214 -4.56 5.20 -13.85
N SER A 215 -4.89 5.21 -12.58
CA SER A 215 -5.79 4.21 -11.98
C SER A 215 -6.85 4.86 -11.06
N LYS A 216 -8.04 4.24 -10.93
CA LYS A 216 -9.16 4.82 -10.17
C LYS A 216 -9.93 3.83 -9.31
N ASN A 217 -10.59 4.37 -8.29
CA ASN A 217 -11.50 3.65 -7.40
C ASN A 217 -10.88 2.45 -6.68
N ASN A 218 -9.58 2.48 -6.40
CA ASN A 218 -8.89 1.44 -5.66
C ASN A 218 -8.97 1.68 -4.15
N THR A 219 -8.90 0.61 -3.36
CA THR A 219 -8.86 0.67 -1.89
C THR A 219 -7.56 0.08 -1.37
N PHE A 220 -6.83 0.87 -0.58
CA PHE A 220 -5.61 0.49 0.11
C PHE A 220 -5.87 0.51 1.60
N GLU A 221 -5.94 -0.67 2.23
CA GLU A 221 -6.29 -0.77 3.65
C GLU A 221 -5.31 -1.62 4.47
N ASP A 222 -4.93 -1.11 5.64
CA ASP A 222 -4.16 -1.88 6.62
C ASP A 222 -2.80 -2.40 6.09
N ASN A 223 -2.21 -1.75 5.08
CA ASN A 223 -0.88 -2.12 4.55
C ASN A 223 0.24 -1.47 5.37
N ILE A 224 1.39 -2.13 5.43
CA ILE A 224 2.62 -1.57 6.02
C ILE A 224 3.69 -1.46 4.95
N SER A 225 4.09 -0.22 4.66
CA SER A 225 5.17 0.15 3.77
C SER A 225 6.27 0.84 4.59
N VAL A 226 7.41 0.18 4.75
CA VAL A 226 8.45 0.62 5.68
C VAL A 226 9.85 0.44 5.12
N LYS A 227 10.78 1.35 5.43
CA LYS A 227 12.18 1.29 4.96
C LYS A 227 12.29 1.15 3.44
N ASN A 228 11.41 1.85 2.74
CA ASN A 228 11.41 2.00 1.29
C ASN A 228 12.00 3.36 0.91
N ILE A 229 12.43 3.57 -0.33
CA ILE A 229 12.81 4.92 -0.79
C ILE A 229 11.58 5.84 -0.68
N ALA A 230 10.39 5.38 -1.12
CA ALA A 230 9.11 6.02 -0.83
C ALA A 230 8.03 5.00 -0.42
N GLY A 231 7.11 5.42 0.44
CA GLY A 231 6.07 4.57 1.02
C GLY A 231 4.98 4.25 0.00
N ALA A 232 4.26 5.27 -0.43
CA ALA A 232 3.26 5.20 -1.50
C ALA A 232 3.38 6.42 -2.42
N VAL A 233 3.60 6.16 -3.72
CA VAL A 233 3.72 7.16 -4.78
C VAL A 233 2.49 7.05 -5.67
N LEU A 234 1.57 8.01 -5.54
CA LEU A 234 0.27 8.00 -6.20
C LEU A 234 0.19 9.06 -7.28
N MET A 235 0.15 8.61 -8.53
CA MET A 235 0.20 9.48 -9.69
C MET A 235 -1.00 9.25 -10.60
N TYR A 236 -1.63 10.33 -11.05
CA TYR A 236 -2.72 10.29 -12.05
C TYR A 236 -3.89 9.40 -11.60
N GLY A 237 -4.51 9.73 -10.46
CA GLY A 237 -5.54 8.89 -9.86
C GLY A 237 -6.78 9.63 -9.40
N LYS A 238 -7.92 8.92 -9.39
CA LYS A 238 -9.23 9.46 -9.01
C LYS A 238 -10.03 8.51 -8.13
N GLY A 239 -10.70 9.04 -7.10
CA GLY A 239 -11.70 8.29 -6.34
C GLY A 239 -11.13 7.16 -5.48
N ASN A 240 -9.86 7.23 -5.09
CA ASN A 240 -9.19 6.16 -4.34
C ASN A 240 -9.35 6.34 -2.83
N ILE A 241 -9.30 5.24 -2.09
CA ILE A 241 -9.37 5.23 -0.62
C ILE A 241 -8.07 4.64 -0.06
N PHE A 242 -7.36 5.44 0.73
CA PHE A 242 -6.19 5.04 1.50
C PHE A 242 -6.53 5.10 2.97
N ARG A 243 -6.70 3.94 3.61
CA ARG A 243 -7.12 3.90 5.01
C ARG A 243 -6.28 3.00 5.89
N ARG A 244 -5.95 3.46 7.10
CA ARG A 244 -5.24 2.66 8.12
C ARG A 244 -3.92 2.07 7.64
N ASN A 245 -3.23 2.71 6.70
CA ASN A 245 -1.91 2.25 6.26
C ASN A 245 -0.80 2.82 7.15
N VAL A 246 0.31 2.10 7.27
CA VAL A 246 1.54 2.59 7.90
C VAL A 246 2.57 2.86 6.80
N LEU A 247 3.02 4.10 6.70
CA LEU A 247 4.00 4.58 5.72
C LEU A 247 5.16 5.21 6.49
N ALA A 248 6.26 4.48 6.66
CA ALA A 248 7.29 4.87 7.62
C ALA A 248 8.73 4.64 7.17
N GLU A 249 9.64 5.41 7.78
CA GLU A 249 11.08 5.29 7.58
C GLU A 249 11.54 5.46 6.12
N CYS A 250 10.84 6.25 5.32
CA CYS A 250 11.27 6.63 3.98
C CYS A 250 12.24 7.82 4.07
N LYS A 251 13.53 7.57 3.86
CA LYS A 251 14.62 8.53 4.10
C LYS A 251 15.33 8.93 2.81
N GLY A 252 15.98 10.10 2.85
CA GLY A 252 16.73 10.67 1.72
C GLY A 252 15.87 11.59 0.84
N PHE A 253 16.44 12.02 -0.29
CA PHE A 253 15.84 13.05 -1.16
C PHE A 253 14.46 12.67 -1.73
N ARG A 254 14.22 11.37 -1.96
CA ARG A 254 12.93 10.83 -2.42
C ARG A 254 12.12 10.17 -1.29
N GLY A 255 12.47 10.48 -0.04
CA GLY A 255 11.93 9.91 1.19
C GLY A 255 10.50 10.34 1.50
N PHE A 256 9.56 10.08 0.60
CA PHE A 256 8.15 10.43 0.77
C PHE A 256 7.41 9.29 1.48
N GLY A 257 6.63 9.60 2.51
CA GLY A 257 5.70 8.65 3.12
C GLY A 257 4.52 8.39 2.18
N LEU A 258 3.74 9.44 1.93
CA LEU A 258 2.61 9.47 1.00
C LEU A 258 2.79 10.62 0.01
N LEU A 259 2.77 10.32 -1.28
CA LEU A 259 2.92 11.31 -2.35
C LEU A 259 1.70 11.27 -3.27
N TYR A 260 1.05 12.43 -3.43
CA TYR A 260 -0.04 12.68 -4.39
C TYR A 260 0.48 13.60 -5.50
N VAL A 261 0.44 13.13 -6.74
CA VAL A 261 0.73 13.92 -7.94
C VAL A 261 -0.42 13.72 -8.92
N GLU A 262 -1.10 14.78 -9.31
CA GLU A 262 -2.28 14.67 -10.19
C GLU A 262 -3.31 13.68 -9.65
N PHE A 263 -3.59 13.80 -8.35
CA PHE A 263 -4.49 12.91 -7.62
C PHE A 263 -5.73 13.69 -7.17
N GLU A 264 -6.92 13.15 -7.45
CA GLU A 264 -8.16 13.87 -7.21
C GLU A 264 -9.27 13.03 -6.59
N ASP A 265 -10.24 13.71 -5.96
CA ASP A 265 -11.48 13.13 -5.42
C ASP A 265 -11.24 11.90 -4.52
N SER A 266 -10.11 11.87 -3.80
CA SER A 266 -9.67 10.69 -3.04
C SER A 266 -9.64 10.94 -1.54
N ILE A 267 -9.68 9.86 -0.75
CA ILE A 267 -9.75 9.91 0.72
C ILE A 267 -8.51 9.23 1.31
N GLY A 268 -7.76 9.96 2.12
CA GLY A 268 -6.71 9.44 3.00
C GLY A 268 -7.18 9.50 4.47
N GLU A 269 -7.55 8.38 5.07
CA GLU A 269 -8.04 8.36 6.46
C GLU A 269 -7.31 7.40 7.40
N ASP A 270 -7.15 7.76 8.67
CA ASP A 270 -6.57 6.89 9.71
C ASP A 270 -5.15 6.36 9.40
N ASN A 271 -4.41 6.97 8.46
CA ASN A 271 -3.07 6.52 8.08
C ASN A 271 -2.02 7.03 9.07
N TRP A 272 -0.97 6.24 9.24
CA TRP A 272 0.19 6.55 10.06
C TRP A 272 1.37 6.84 9.14
N VAL A 273 1.73 8.10 9.01
CA VAL A 273 2.81 8.57 8.15
C VAL A 273 3.94 9.12 9.02
N ILE A 274 4.93 8.26 9.29
CA ILE A 274 5.84 8.47 10.42
C ILE A 274 7.31 8.39 10.02
N ASN A 275 8.11 9.33 10.51
CA ASN A 275 9.56 9.28 10.41
C ASN A 275 10.06 9.21 8.95
N ASN A 276 9.44 9.97 8.05
CA ASN A 276 9.86 10.12 6.66
C ASN A 276 10.63 11.43 6.45
N THR A 277 11.30 11.61 5.32
CA THR A 277 11.83 12.94 4.95
C THR A 277 10.66 13.90 4.72
N VAL A 278 9.69 13.50 3.91
CA VAL A 278 8.42 14.22 3.76
C VAL A 278 7.31 13.25 4.09
N GLY A 279 6.44 13.61 5.04
CA GLY A 279 5.29 12.80 5.42
C GLY A 279 4.32 12.70 4.25
N VAL A 280 3.61 13.79 3.99
CA VAL A 280 2.64 13.91 2.89
C VAL A 280 3.11 14.97 1.92
N TYR A 281 3.31 14.59 0.66
CA TYR A 281 3.63 15.50 -0.44
C TYR A 281 2.42 15.58 -1.39
N VAL A 282 2.01 16.79 -1.74
CA VAL A 282 0.83 17.04 -2.57
C VAL A 282 1.19 18.01 -3.70
N ASP A 283 1.04 17.55 -4.93
CA ASP A 283 1.33 18.32 -6.15
C ASP A 283 0.23 18.16 -7.19
N ASN A 284 -0.21 19.29 -7.74
CA ASN A 284 -1.27 19.36 -8.76
C ASN A 284 -2.47 18.46 -8.43
N SER A 285 -2.86 18.40 -7.16
CA SER A 285 -3.84 17.45 -6.63
C SER A 285 -4.96 18.22 -5.93
N TRP A 286 -6.21 17.80 -6.15
CA TRP A 286 -7.37 18.58 -5.70
C TRP A 286 -8.56 17.76 -5.25
N ARG A 287 -9.43 18.37 -4.44
CA ARG A 287 -10.65 17.74 -3.89
C ARG A 287 -10.38 16.43 -3.14
N ASN A 288 -9.19 16.31 -2.55
CA ASN A 288 -8.87 15.17 -1.67
C ASN A 288 -9.23 15.49 -0.23
N VAL A 289 -9.55 14.45 0.54
CA VAL A 289 -9.85 14.55 1.97
C VAL A 289 -8.82 13.74 2.74
N LEU A 290 -8.01 14.41 3.55
CA LEU A 290 -7.08 13.77 4.48
C LEU A 290 -7.56 14.02 5.91
N LYS A 291 -8.04 12.97 6.58
CA LYS A 291 -8.61 13.07 7.93
C LYS A 291 -8.17 11.97 8.87
N ASN A 292 -8.16 12.22 10.18
CA ASN A 292 -7.80 11.23 11.20
C ASN A 292 -6.40 10.61 11.03
N ASN A 293 -5.52 11.19 10.20
CA ASN A 293 -4.19 10.65 9.98
C ASN A 293 -3.26 11.10 11.10
N THR A 294 -2.29 10.25 11.45
CA THR A 294 -1.18 10.62 12.32
C THR A 294 0.06 10.88 11.45
N ILE A 295 0.45 12.15 11.37
CA ILE A 295 1.60 12.65 10.59
C ILE A 295 2.66 13.10 11.59
N ALA A 296 3.65 12.24 11.85
CA ALA A 296 4.54 12.44 13.00
C ALA A 296 6.01 12.17 12.70
N GLU A 297 6.90 12.89 13.40
CA GLU A 297 8.36 12.68 13.36
C GLU A 297 8.96 12.80 11.95
N ASN A 298 8.25 13.39 10.98
CA ASN A 298 8.78 13.61 9.64
C ASN A 298 9.68 14.86 9.63
N VAL A 299 10.60 14.98 8.67
CA VAL A 299 11.32 16.26 8.50
C VAL A 299 10.33 17.34 8.05
N ILE A 300 9.47 17.04 7.08
CA ILE A 300 8.33 17.89 6.74
C ILE A 300 7.06 17.05 6.90
N GLY A 301 6.08 17.54 7.67
CA GLY A 301 4.80 16.87 7.87
C GLY A 301 3.97 16.86 6.59
N PHE A 302 3.55 18.05 6.15
CA PHE A 302 2.91 18.29 4.86
C PHE A 302 3.77 19.19 3.98
N PHE A 303 3.96 18.83 2.72
CA PHE A 303 4.50 19.70 1.69
C PHE A 303 3.45 19.85 0.58
N LEU A 304 2.89 21.05 0.45
CA LEU A 304 1.92 21.39 -0.58
C LEU A 304 2.54 22.29 -1.66
N LYS A 305 2.41 21.86 -2.92
CA LYS A 305 2.76 22.70 -4.08
C LYS A 305 1.60 23.65 -4.35
N ALA A 306 1.93 24.82 -4.90
CA ALA A 306 0.97 25.89 -5.17
C ALA A 306 -0.19 25.48 -6.11
N SER A 307 0.04 24.46 -6.94
CA SER A 307 -0.94 23.86 -7.86
C SER A 307 -1.99 22.97 -7.17
N SER A 308 -1.88 22.75 -5.86
CA SER A 308 -2.78 21.84 -5.12
C SER A 308 -3.87 22.62 -4.39
N GLU A 309 -5.11 22.44 -4.81
CA GLU A 309 -6.26 23.27 -4.45
C GLU A 309 -7.46 22.41 -3.99
N ASP A 310 -8.39 23.00 -3.24
CA ASP A 310 -9.65 22.39 -2.79
C ASP A 310 -9.48 21.09 -1.98
N ASN A 311 -8.33 20.87 -1.36
CA ASN A 311 -8.13 19.73 -0.46
C ASN A 311 -8.61 20.06 0.95
N GLU A 312 -9.11 19.06 1.68
CA GLU A 312 -9.55 19.18 3.08
C GLU A 312 -8.63 18.37 4.00
N PHE A 313 -8.09 19.02 5.02
CA PHE A 313 -7.23 18.43 6.05
C PHE A 313 -7.85 18.69 7.43
N TYR A 314 -8.46 17.70 8.06
CA TYR A 314 -9.11 17.90 9.37
C TYR A 314 -9.01 16.66 10.26
N LEU A 315 -9.08 16.85 11.58
CA LEU A 315 -8.94 15.81 12.59
C LEU A 315 -7.63 15.00 12.47
N ASN A 316 -6.58 15.56 11.84
CA ASN A 316 -5.28 14.90 11.80
C ASN A 316 -4.47 15.21 13.06
N ASN A 317 -3.61 14.28 13.46
CA ASN A 317 -2.62 14.44 14.51
C ASN A 317 -1.27 14.80 13.88
N ILE A 318 -0.88 16.07 13.96
CA ILE A 318 0.33 16.62 13.34
C ILE A 318 1.37 16.87 14.43
N VAL A 319 2.32 15.93 14.58
CA VAL A 319 3.07 15.77 15.83
C VAL A 319 4.57 15.69 15.60
N ARG A 320 5.32 16.66 16.14
CA ARG A 320 6.79 16.70 16.11
C ARG A 320 7.39 16.44 14.73
N ASN A 321 6.75 16.94 13.68
CA ASN A 321 7.50 17.11 12.44
C ASN A 321 8.47 18.27 12.66
N ILE A 322 9.63 18.25 12.00
CA ILE A 322 10.57 19.37 12.05
C ILE A 322 9.83 20.61 11.51
N VAL A 323 9.32 20.54 10.29
CA VAL A 323 8.36 21.52 9.75
C VAL A 323 6.98 20.87 9.68
N GLN A 324 5.96 21.44 10.35
CA GLN A 324 4.61 20.86 10.31
C GLN A 324 4.00 20.94 8.90
N VAL A 325 4.01 22.14 8.31
CA VAL A 325 3.52 22.40 6.96
C VAL A 325 4.48 23.31 6.21
N GLN A 326 4.80 22.95 4.98
CA GLN A 326 5.53 23.75 4.01
C GLN A 326 4.67 23.96 2.76
N THR A 327 4.67 25.18 2.23
CA THR A 327 3.84 25.59 1.10
C THR A 327 4.60 26.55 0.20
N GLU A 328 4.66 26.26 -1.11
CA GLU A 328 5.45 27.06 -2.07
C GLU A 328 4.83 28.40 -2.49
N ARG A 329 3.54 28.65 -2.20
CA ARG A 329 2.90 29.96 -2.42
C ARG A 329 1.57 30.07 -1.70
N THR A 330 1.15 31.31 -1.51
CA THR A 330 -0.04 31.69 -0.78
C THR A 330 -1.22 31.83 -1.74
N GLY A 331 -2.40 31.36 -1.33
CA GLY A 331 -3.62 31.45 -2.13
C GLY A 331 -4.24 30.12 -2.57
N SER A 332 -3.74 28.95 -2.16
CA SER A 332 -4.54 27.73 -2.33
C SER A 332 -5.74 27.75 -1.39
N ASN A 333 -6.91 27.46 -1.93
CA ASN A 333 -8.20 27.34 -1.24
C ASN A 333 -8.34 26.01 -0.46
N ASN A 334 -7.22 25.42 -0.03
CA ASN A 334 -7.23 24.25 0.83
C ASN A 334 -7.84 24.60 2.19
N ARG A 335 -8.65 23.68 2.73
CA ARG A 335 -9.32 23.86 4.03
C ARG A 335 -8.65 22.97 5.08
N TRP A 336 -8.27 23.58 6.19
CA TRP A 336 -7.64 22.90 7.33
C TRP A 336 -8.61 22.55 8.46
N PHE A 337 -9.90 22.56 8.15
CA PHE A 337 -10.96 22.27 9.10
C PHE A 337 -12.21 21.82 8.36
N LYS A 338 -13.12 21.18 9.10
CA LYS A 338 -14.47 20.84 8.66
C LYS A 338 -15.43 20.86 9.84
N ASP A 339 -16.62 21.42 9.64
CA ASP A 339 -17.68 21.46 10.66
C ASP A 339 -17.20 22.00 12.03
N GLY A 340 -16.39 23.07 12.00
CA GLY A 340 -15.85 23.71 13.21
C GLY A 340 -14.73 22.94 13.91
N LYS A 341 -14.15 21.92 13.26
CA LYS A 341 -13.03 21.12 13.81
C LYS A 341 -11.85 21.08 12.84
N GLY A 342 -10.70 21.50 13.33
CA GLY A 342 -9.42 21.48 12.63
C GLY A 342 -8.59 20.26 12.99
N ASN A 343 -7.29 20.47 13.13
CA ASN A 343 -6.29 19.44 13.39
C ASN A 343 -5.64 19.64 14.77
N TYR A 344 -5.05 18.57 15.31
CA TYR A 344 -4.19 18.68 16.48
C TYR A 344 -2.76 18.99 16.03
N TRP A 345 -2.16 20.00 16.67
CA TRP A 345 -0.81 20.46 16.37
C TRP A 345 0.05 20.40 17.63
N SER A 346 1.17 19.68 17.58
CA SER A 346 2.04 19.55 18.77
C SER A 346 2.73 20.85 19.21
N ASP A 347 2.74 21.87 18.34
CA ASP A 347 3.31 23.19 18.59
C ASP A 347 2.23 24.27 18.82
N TYR A 348 0.96 23.88 18.96
CA TYR A 348 -0.09 24.82 19.33
C TYR A 348 0.07 25.25 20.78
N LEU A 349 0.25 26.57 20.97
CA LEU A 349 0.39 27.22 22.27
C LEU A 349 -0.80 28.15 22.58
N GLY A 350 -1.96 27.91 21.95
CA GLY A 350 -3.17 28.66 22.26
C GLY A 350 -3.87 28.16 23.51
N PHE A 351 -5.07 28.66 23.74
CA PHE A 351 -5.90 28.35 24.89
C PHE A 351 -7.34 28.10 24.44
N ASP A 352 -8.10 27.43 25.30
CA ASP A 352 -9.53 27.15 25.15
C ASP A 352 -10.23 27.61 26.43
N LEU A 353 -10.77 28.82 26.41
CA LEU A 353 -11.46 29.44 27.55
C LEU A 353 -12.88 28.92 27.71
N ASN A 354 -13.49 28.44 26.63
CA ASN A 354 -14.88 28.01 26.61
C ASN A 354 -15.04 26.51 26.97
N GLY A 355 -13.96 25.73 26.89
CA GLY A 355 -13.86 24.32 27.26
C GLY A 355 -14.46 23.36 26.22
N ASP A 356 -14.62 23.76 24.97
CA ASP A 356 -15.21 22.93 23.90
C ASP A 356 -14.21 21.97 23.21
N GLY A 357 -12.92 22.06 23.57
CA GLY A 357 -11.84 21.25 23.03
C GLY A 357 -11.23 21.80 21.74
N VAL A 358 -11.63 22.99 21.30
CA VAL A 358 -11.08 23.74 20.17
C VAL A 358 -10.41 25.01 20.71
N GLY A 359 -9.23 25.33 20.17
CA GLY A 359 -8.50 26.52 20.59
C GLY A 359 -9.16 27.81 20.08
N ASP A 360 -9.23 28.83 20.93
CA ASP A 360 -9.85 30.13 20.65
C ASP A 360 -9.02 31.02 19.70
N ILE A 361 -7.76 30.64 19.44
CA ILE A 361 -6.85 31.37 18.54
C ILE A 361 -6.49 30.47 17.36
N PRO A 362 -6.60 30.95 16.11
CA PRO A 362 -6.15 30.19 14.93
C PRO A 362 -4.70 29.72 15.04
N HIS A 363 -4.42 28.53 14.51
CA HIS A 363 -3.05 28.03 14.33
C HIS A 363 -2.52 28.44 12.96
N ARG A 364 -1.32 29.02 12.93
CA ARG A 364 -0.63 29.36 11.69
C ARG A 364 0.18 28.17 11.18
N LEU A 365 -0.09 27.75 9.95
CA LEU A 365 0.47 26.51 9.39
C LEU A 365 1.99 26.60 9.12
N THR A 366 2.45 27.75 8.62
CA THR A 366 3.87 27.98 8.31
C THR A 366 4.50 28.86 9.37
N SER A 367 5.56 28.36 10.01
CA SER A 367 6.35 29.12 10.98
C SER A 367 7.22 30.18 10.28
N TYR A 368 7.60 31.25 10.99
CA TYR A 368 8.46 32.29 10.42
C TYR A 368 9.82 31.74 10.03
N PHE A 369 10.36 30.84 10.83
CA PHE A 369 11.61 30.16 10.59
C PHE A 369 11.55 29.24 9.38
N ALA A 370 10.47 28.47 9.21
CA ALA A 370 10.24 27.66 8.02
C ALA A 370 10.26 28.51 6.75
N PHE A 371 9.60 29.67 6.77
CA PHE A 371 9.63 30.63 5.67
C PHE A 371 11.06 31.18 5.38
N MET A 372 11.85 31.47 6.42
CA MET A 372 13.24 31.89 6.23
C MET A 372 14.13 30.79 5.62
N MET A 373 13.89 29.52 5.99
CA MET A 373 14.63 28.38 5.45
C MET A 373 14.45 28.19 3.95
N GLU A 374 13.32 28.64 3.37
CA GLU A 374 13.10 28.57 1.91
C GLU A 374 14.16 29.36 1.14
N ASN A 375 14.55 30.53 1.67
CA ASN A 375 15.56 31.39 1.05
C ASN A 375 16.98 31.08 1.53
N TYR A 376 17.11 30.50 2.74
CA TYR A 376 18.40 30.19 3.36
C TYR A 376 18.41 28.77 3.96
N PRO A 377 18.60 27.73 3.15
CA PRO A 377 18.53 26.33 3.60
C PRO A 377 19.53 25.98 4.72
N THR A 378 20.65 26.71 4.82
CA THR A 378 21.66 26.54 5.89
C THR A 378 21.12 26.86 7.28
N LEU A 379 20.01 27.60 7.38
CA LEU A 379 19.35 27.87 8.66
C LEU A 379 18.82 26.59 9.31
N SER A 380 18.59 25.51 8.55
CA SER A 380 18.17 24.20 9.10
C SER A 380 19.08 23.66 10.21
N LEU A 381 20.34 24.09 10.30
CA LEU A 381 21.25 23.74 11.41
C LEU A 381 20.82 24.28 12.77
N TYR A 382 20.04 25.36 12.80
CA TYR A 382 19.56 26.00 14.03
C TYR A 382 18.19 25.48 14.47
N PHE A 383 17.65 24.44 13.81
CA PHE A 383 16.35 23.89 14.16
C PHE A 383 16.33 23.41 15.62
N TYR A 384 15.29 23.77 16.37
CA TYR A 384 15.17 23.57 17.82
C TYR A 384 16.19 24.31 18.70
N SER A 385 17.00 25.22 18.15
CA SER A 385 17.83 26.07 18.98
C SER A 385 16.95 26.98 19.86
N PRO A 386 17.36 27.29 21.11
CA PRO A 386 16.65 28.25 21.95
C PRO A 386 16.42 29.61 21.26
N SER A 387 17.35 30.01 20.39
CA SER A 387 17.26 31.22 19.57
C SER A 387 16.10 31.19 18.57
N VAL A 388 15.85 30.06 17.92
CA VAL A 388 14.72 29.92 16.97
C VAL A 388 13.39 29.96 17.71
N ASN A 389 13.29 29.27 18.85
CA ASN A 389 12.08 29.32 19.68
C ASN A 389 11.80 30.74 20.20
N ALA A 390 12.83 31.47 20.63
CA ALA A 390 12.70 32.85 21.06
C ALA A 390 12.29 33.78 19.90
N LEU A 391 12.85 33.56 18.70
CA LEU A 391 12.50 34.32 17.50
C LEU A 391 11.04 34.09 17.08
N GLU A 392 10.59 32.83 17.05
CA GLU A 392 9.19 32.48 16.75
C GLU A 392 8.22 33.11 17.75
N LEU A 393 8.53 33.03 19.05
CA LEU A 393 7.72 33.68 20.09
C LEU A 393 7.67 35.20 19.92
N SER A 394 8.82 35.82 19.62
CA SER A 394 8.92 37.26 19.39
C SER A 394 8.13 37.69 18.16
N LEU A 395 8.22 36.97 17.04
CA LEU A 395 7.51 37.29 15.80
C LEU A 395 6.01 37.03 15.91
N LYS A 396 5.60 36.08 16.76
CA LYS A 396 4.19 35.88 17.11
C LYS A 396 3.62 37.03 17.94
N ALA A 397 4.40 37.57 18.88
CA ALA A 397 3.98 38.72 19.70
C ALA A 397 4.05 40.06 18.95
N PHE A 398 5.05 40.22 18.09
CA PHE A 398 5.33 41.43 17.32
C PHE A 398 5.62 41.08 15.87
N PRO A 399 4.59 40.86 15.02
CA PRO A 399 4.79 40.51 13.63
C PRO A 399 5.37 41.68 12.84
N ILE A 400 6.65 41.57 12.44
CA ILE A 400 7.39 42.64 11.73
C ILE A 400 7.22 42.53 10.20
N PHE A 401 6.87 41.33 9.69
CA PHE A 401 6.63 41.08 8.27
C PHE A 401 5.33 40.30 8.08
N ASP A 402 4.56 40.67 7.06
CA ASP A 402 3.36 39.96 6.66
C ASP A 402 3.75 38.74 5.81
N ILE A 403 3.75 37.57 6.44
CA ILE A 403 3.84 36.30 5.72
C ILE A 403 2.41 35.91 5.42
N PRO A 404 1.99 35.86 4.15
CA PRO A 404 0.67 35.35 3.84
C PRO A 404 0.69 33.88 4.27
N ALA A 405 -0.17 33.54 5.22
CA ALA A 405 -0.16 32.23 5.85
C ALA A 405 -1.56 31.68 5.81
N GLN A 406 -1.68 30.43 5.35
CA GLN A 406 -2.88 29.66 5.65
C GLN A 406 -2.90 29.38 7.15
N GLU A 407 -4.10 29.25 7.69
CA GLU A 407 -4.35 29.02 9.10
C GLU A 407 -5.36 27.88 9.25
N ASP A 408 -5.24 27.16 10.36
CA ASP A 408 -6.30 26.31 10.89
C ASP A 408 -7.08 27.15 11.92
N PRO A 409 -8.32 27.57 11.63
CA PRO A 409 -9.12 28.39 12.53
C PRO A 409 -9.70 27.60 13.71
N HIS A 410 -9.61 26.27 13.71
CA HIS A 410 -10.21 25.40 14.73
C HIS A 410 -9.22 24.35 15.25
N PRO A 411 -8.02 24.75 15.73
CA PRO A 411 -7.02 23.81 16.20
C PRO A 411 -7.56 23.02 17.39
N LEU A 412 -7.32 21.71 17.43
CA LEU A 412 -7.79 20.85 18.51
C LEU A 412 -6.85 20.96 19.73
N MET A 413 -7.44 21.04 20.93
CA MET A 413 -6.68 21.09 22.20
C MET A 413 -6.09 19.76 22.61
N ASP A 414 -6.72 18.65 22.20
CA ASP A 414 -6.27 17.29 22.45
C ASP A 414 -6.18 16.53 21.12
N MET A 415 -5.37 15.46 21.08
CA MET A 415 -5.23 14.63 19.89
C MET A 415 -6.58 14.13 19.40
N ALA A 416 -6.80 14.18 18.08
CA ALA A 416 -7.93 13.54 17.44
C ALA A 416 -7.90 12.04 17.71
N LYS A 417 -9.06 11.46 18.04
CA LYS A 417 -9.19 10.02 18.28
C LYS A 417 -8.88 9.26 16.99
N CYS A 418 -7.87 8.38 17.03
CA CYS A 418 -7.69 7.35 16.02
C CYS A 418 -8.44 6.09 16.48
N ASP A 419 -9.50 5.71 15.76
CA ASP A 419 -10.39 4.61 16.16
C ASP A 419 -9.67 3.26 16.24
N ARG A 420 -8.55 3.08 15.52
CA ARG A 420 -7.74 1.84 15.51
C ARG A 420 -6.27 2.16 15.25
N THR A 421 -5.38 1.52 16.00
CA THR A 421 -3.97 1.42 15.56
C THR A 421 -3.90 0.35 14.44
N PRO A 422 -3.24 0.60 13.30
CA PRO A 422 -3.08 -0.39 12.22
C PRO A 422 -2.41 -1.72 12.65
N ILE A 423 -1.89 -1.77 13.88
CA ILE A 423 -0.92 -2.75 14.39
C ILE A 423 -1.60 -3.95 15.08
N GLU A 424 -2.84 -3.81 15.58
CA GLU A 424 -3.50 -4.84 16.42
C GLU A 424 -3.70 -6.21 15.73
N LYS A 425 -3.66 -6.28 14.39
CA LYS A 425 -3.78 -7.54 13.65
C LYS A 425 -2.45 -8.21 13.30
N ILE A 426 -1.34 -7.48 13.30
CA ILE A 426 -0.03 -8.00 12.86
C ILE A 426 0.64 -8.81 13.98
N SER A 427 0.45 -8.40 15.24
CA SER A 427 1.04 -9.09 16.40
C SER A 427 0.51 -10.51 16.64
N LYS A 428 -0.63 -10.89 16.05
CA LYS A 428 -1.23 -12.22 16.25
C LYS A 428 -0.70 -13.31 15.30
N LYS A 429 0.06 -12.97 14.24
CA LYS A 429 0.42 -13.95 13.20
C LYS A 429 1.91 -14.11 12.89
N GLU A 430 2.78 -13.14 13.19
CA GLU A 430 4.21 -13.26 12.92
C GLU A 430 5.09 -12.99 14.15
N ASN A 431 5.78 -14.03 14.61
CA ASN A 431 6.81 -13.98 15.64
C ASN A 431 8.16 -13.49 15.04
N LYS A 432 8.16 -12.36 14.31
CA LYS A 432 9.38 -11.71 13.80
C LYS A 432 9.67 -10.48 14.64
N GLY A 433 10.61 -10.61 15.57
CA GLY A 433 10.98 -9.60 16.56
C GLY A 433 11.43 -8.23 16.01
N GLY A 434 11.67 -8.08 14.71
CA GLY A 434 12.01 -6.80 14.08
C GLY A 434 10.81 -5.87 13.83
N LEU A 435 9.69 -6.41 13.37
CA LEU A 435 8.50 -5.60 13.07
C LEU A 435 7.77 -5.20 14.35
N PHE A 436 7.69 -6.13 15.32
CA PHE A 436 7.09 -5.85 16.62
C PHE A 436 7.89 -4.79 17.41
N SER A 437 9.22 -4.86 17.41
CA SER A 437 10.06 -3.86 18.11
C SER A 437 9.99 -2.47 17.47
N LEU A 438 9.93 -2.41 16.13
CA LEU A 438 9.75 -1.16 15.39
C LEU A 438 8.37 -0.53 15.64
N LEU A 439 7.31 -1.34 15.61
CA LEU A 439 5.95 -0.86 15.86
C LEU A 439 5.72 -0.51 17.34
N LEU A 440 6.38 -1.23 18.25
CA LEU A 440 6.39 -0.92 19.68
C LEU A 440 7.14 0.38 19.95
N SER A 441 8.24 0.68 19.27
CA SER A 441 8.92 1.96 19.42
C SER A 441 8.04 3.12 18.93
N PHE A 442 7.35 2.99 17.79
CA PHE A 442 6.37 3.98 17.34
C PHE A 442 5.22 4.16 18.32
N ALA A 443 4.65 3.08 18.83
CA ALA A 443 3.59 3.11 19.83
C ALA A 443 4.07 3.77 21.13
N LEU A 444 5.26 3.42 21.64
CA LEU A 444 5.84 4.01 22.85
C LEU A 444 6.13 5.51 22.69
N THR A 445 6.52 5.98 21.51
CA THR A 445 6.71 7.41 21.23
C THR A 445 5.38 8.17 21.24
N ILE A 446 4.31 7.58 20.67
CA ILE A 446 2.96 8.18 20.69
C ILE A 446 2.36 8.12 22.11
N PHE A 447 2.48 7.00 22.82
CA PHE A 447 1.97 6.81 24.19
C PHE A 447 2.76 7.59 25.25
N GLY A 448 4.08 7.73 25.10
CA GLY A 448 4.93 8.51 26.00
C GLY A 448 4.47 9.97 26.15
N LEU A 449 3.77 10.50 25.14
CA LEU A 449 3.23 11.86 25.15
C LEU A 449 1.92 12.00 25.87
N SER A 450 1.06 10.98 25.80
CA SER A 450 -0.19 10.95 26.56
C SER A 450 0.11 11.05 28.06
N LEU A 451 1.23 10.49 28.51
CA LEU A 451 1.76 10.63 29.86
C LEU A 451 2.34 12.04 30.11
N THR A 452 3.16 12.61 29.23
CA THR A 452 3.70 13.97 29.48
C THR A 452 2.62 15.06 29.49
N PHE A 453 1.55 14.93 28.70
CA PHE A 453 0.39 15.85 28.74
C PHE A 453 -0.54 15.59 29.94
N TYR A 454 -0.67 14.33 30.39
CA TYR A 454 -1.43 14.03 31.61
C TYR A 454 -0.77 14.61 32.88
N TRP A 455 0.55 14.77 32.87
CA TRP A 455 1.29 15.40 33.97
C TRP A 455 1.39 16.92 33.88
N SER A 456 1.10 17.55 32.73
CA SER A 456 1.02 19.02 32.61
C SER A 456 -0.38 19.58 32.90
N LYS A 457 -1.42 18.74 32.93
CA LYS A 457 -2.80 19.09 33.34
C LYS A 457 -3.08 18.87 34.84
N LYS A 458 -2.07 18.67 35.69
CA LYS A 458 -2.23 18.52 37.16
C LYS A 458 -1.59 19.65 37.94
#